data_AF-A0A958QU84-F1
#
_entry.id   AF-A0A958QU84-F1
#
_cell.length_a   1.000
_cell.length_b   1.000
_cell.length_c   1.000
_cell.angle_alpha   90.00
_cell.angle_beta   90.00
_cell.angle_gamma   90.00
#
_symmetry.space_group_name_H-M   'P 1'
#
loop_
_entity.id
_entity.type
_entity.pdbx_description
1 polymer ?
#
loop_
_entity_poly.entity_id
_entity_poly.type
_entity_poly.pdbx_seq_one_letter_code
_entity_poly.pdbx_strand_id
1 'polypeptide(L)'
;ERFIQNPKHIEVQVFGDKHGNVVHLYERECSVQRRHQKLIEESPSISVPDEVRQRMGEVAVTAAKSINYEGAGTIEFIFDNNTKEFFFMEMNTRLQVEHPVTEMVTGYDLVAEQIRVAAGEPLSFQQEDIQQKGHAIELRICAEDPSTFAPAPGKIRTCRHPQGPFIRCDSYAYPGYEVPIYYDPMITKLICWGANREECIDRIKRALAEFMLTGIKSNIVLHKNIIRHPAFIDGSYTTQFVDKEFTGKKHRELFMFIDENVFLIAGAIEAYKSQSRKDFSKINLASRWKETGRVQQLRDRI
;
A
#
# COMPACT_ATOMS: atom_id res chain seq x y z
N GLU A 1 -24.32 17.84 10.45
CA GLU A 1 -24.65 16.69 9.59
C GLU A 1 -25.34 15.59 10.40
N ARG A 2 -26.05 14.66 9.73
CA ARG A 2 -26.73 13.51 10.35
C ARG A 2 -25.67 12.51 10.83
N PHE A 3 -25.81 12.03 12.07
CA PHE A 3 -24.89 11.02 12.62
C PHE A 3 -25.23 9.63 12.07
N ILE A 4 -24.23 8.95 11.51
CA ILE A 4 -24.35 7.59 10.96
C ILE A 4 -23.62 6.63 11.91
N GLN A 5 -24.31 5.56 12.34
CA GLN A 5 -23.79 4.66 13.38
C GLN A 5 -22.75 3.67 12.86
N ASN A 6 -22.99 3.09 11.67
CA ASN A 6 -22.09 2.15 11.01
C ASN A 6 -21.57 2.70 9.67
N PRO A 7 -20.79 3.80 9.72
CA PRO A 7 -20.33 4.46 8.51
C PRO A 7 -19.23 3.66 7.82
N LYS A 8 -19.36 3.54 6.51
CA LYS A 8 -18.33 3.13 5.56
C LYS A 8 -17.96 4.33 4.70
N HIS A 9 -16.68 4.49 4.41
CA HIS A 9 -16.22 5.48 3.45
C HIS A 9 -16.17 4.79 2.09
N ILE A 10 -17.07 5.18 1.20
CA ILE A 10 -17.15 4.65 -0.17
C ILE A 10 -16.97 5.81 -1.14
N GLU A 11 -16.18 5.60 -2.18
CA GLU A 11 -15.92 6.64 -3.17
C GLU A 11 -16.00 6.09 -4.58
N VAL A 12 -16.48 6.91 -5.52
CA VAL A 12 -16.64 6.52 -6.93
C VAL A 12 -15.63 7.24 -7.78
N GLN A 13 -14.86 6.48 -8.56
CA GLN A 13 -13.96 7.04 -9.56
C GLN A 13 -14.78 7.54 -10.75
N VAL A 14 -14.61 8.81 -11.12
CA VAL A 14 -15.18 9.38 -12.35
C VAL A 14 -14.06 9.84 -13.29
N PHE A 15 -14.38 9.86 -14.58
CA PHE A 15 -13.52 10.39 -15.62
C PHE A 15 -14.37 11.15 -16.64
N GLY A 16 -13.97 12.37 -16.98
CA GLY A 16 -14.64 13.16 -18.01
C GLY A 16 -13.67 13.73 -19.03
N ASP A 17 -14.17 14.09 -20.21
CA ASP A 17 -13.41 14.75 -21.28
C ASP A 17 -14.03 16.09 -21.72
N LYS A 18 -13.31 16.82 -22.58
CA LYS A 18 -13.77 18.10 -23.15
C LYS A 18 -14.92 17.96 -24.14
N HIS A 19 -15.28 16.74 -24.52
CA HIS A 19 -16.33 16.44 -25.50
C HIS A 19 -17.67 16.15 -24.81
N GLY A 20 -17.73 16.24 -23.48
CA GLY A 20 -18.92 16.01 -22.66
C GLY A 20 -19.15 14.55 -22.29
N ASN A 21 -18.20 13.65 -22.60
CA ASN A 21 -18.26 12.27 -22.16
C ASN A 21 -17.84 12.21 -20.69
N VAL A 22 -18.60 11.45 -19.89
CA VAL A 22 -18.28 11.19 -18.48
C VAL A 22 -18.68 9.76 -18.16
N VAL A 23 -17.77 9.03 -17.52
CA VAL A 23 -17.94 7.63 -17.09
C VAL A 23 -17.54 7.47 -15.63
N HIS A 24 -18.03 6.41 -14.97
CA HIS A 24 -17.51 5.96 -13.68
C HIS A 24 -16.75 4.63 -13.82
N LEU A 25 -15.70 4.46 -13.03
CA LEU A 25 -14.91 3.23 -12.94
C LEU A 25 -15.16 2.51 -11.60
N TYR A 26 -16.45 2.37 -11.27
CA TYR A 26 -16.94 1.78 -10.02
C TYR A 26 -16.41 2.46 -8.76
N GLU A 27 -16.58 1.79 -7.60
CA GLU A 27 -16.27 2.31 -6.28
C GLU A 27 -15.00 1.70 -5.66
N ARG A 28 -14.50 2.40 -4.64
CA ARG A 28 -13.50 1.93 -3.69
C ARG A 28 -14.05 2.06 -2.28
N GLU A 29 -13.72 1.10 -1.41
CA GLU A 29 -13.96 1.19 0.02
C GLU A 29 -12.69 1.61 0.74
N CYS A 30 -12.76 2.74 1.43
CA CYS A 30 -11.64 3.37 2.14
C CYS A 30 -11.89 3.46 3.65
N SER A 31 -12.74 2.57 4.18
CA SER A 31 -13.17 2.66 5.59
C SER A 31 -12.06 2.28 6.58
N VAL A 32 -11.01 1.58 6.17
CA VAL A 32 -9.86 1.30 7.04
C VAL A 32 -8.96 2.52 7.10
N GLN A 33 -9.24 3.39 8.06
CA GLN A 33 -8.54 4.65 8.26
C GLN A 33 -8.24 4.89 9.73
N ARG A 34 -7.28 5.77 10.00
CA ARG A 34 -6.95 6.25 11.35
C ARG A 34 -6.92 7.77 11.34
N ARG A 35 -7.66 8.42 12.23
CA ARG A 35 -7.71 9.90 12.30
C ARG A 35 -7.92 10.54 10.91
N HIS A 36 -8.81 9.96 10.12
CA HIS A 36 -9.13 10.36 8.74
C HIS A 36 -8.02 10.14 7.70
N GLN A 37 -6.92 9.46 8.04
CA GLN A 37 -5.90 9.01 7.10
C GLN A 37 -6.21 7.57 6.66
N LYS A 38 -6.48 7.38 5.36
CA LYS A 38 -6.72 6.07 4.75
C LYS A 38 -5.46 5.19 4.87
N LEU A 39 -5.62 3.92 5.22
CA LEU A 39 -4.53 2.96 5.43
C LEU A 39 -4.62 1.77 4.48
N ILE A 40 -5.85 1.28 4.27
CA ILE A 40 -6.17 0.17 3.37
C ILE A 40 -7.39 0.56 2.56
N GLU A 41 -7.31 0.33 1.26
CA GLU A 41 -8.33 0.61 0.28
C GLU A 41 -8.60 -0.65 -0.54
N GLU A 42 -9.86 -0.87 -0.92
CA GLU A 42 -10.23 -2.03 -1.72
C GLU A 42 -11.27 -1.72 -2.79
N SER A 43 -11.22 -2.46 -3.90
CA SER A 43 -12.20 -2.39 -4.98
C SER A 43 -12.51 -3.78 -5.51
N PRO A 44 -13.77 -4.18 -5.69
CA PRO A 44 -14.98 -3.48 -5.21
C PRO A 44 -15.09 -3.43 -3.67
N SER A 45 -16.05 -2.67 -3.18
CA SER A 45 -16.49 -2.77 -1.79
C SER A 45 -17.25 -4.08 -1.54
N ILE A 46 -16.87 -4.83 -0.51
CA ILE A 46 -17.65 -5.98 -0.03
C ILE A 46 -18.99 -5.57 0.60
N SER A 47 -19.10 -4.31 1.04
CA SER A 47 -20.23 -3.82 1.82
C SER A 47 -21.40 -3.31 0.97
N VAL A 48 -21.11 -2.93 -0.28
CA VAL A 48 -22.06 -2.26 -1.19
C VAL A 48 -22.74 -3.30 -2.10
N PRO A 49 -24.08 -3.44 -2.01
CA PRO A 49 -24.85 -4.27 -2.94
C PRO A 49 -24.84 -3.71 -4.37
N ASP A 50 -25.00 -4.58 -5.38
CA ASP A 50 -24.94 -4.20 -6.80
C ASP A 50 -25.92 -3.10 -7.20
N GLU A 51 -27.16 -3.14 -6.70
CA GLU A 51 -28.16 -2.11 -6.96
C GLU A 51 -27.70 -0.73 -6.43
N VAL A 52 -27.12 -0.71 -5.23
CA VAL A 52 -26.60 0.52 -4.62
C VAL A 52 -25.38 1.02 -5.39
N ARG A 53 -24.48 0.11 -5.80
CA ARG A 53 -23.30 0.41 -6.62
C ARG A 53 -23.68 1.10 -7.93
N GLN A 54 -24.68 0.57 -8.64
CA GLN A 54 -25.18 1.18 -9.87
C GLN A 54 -25.72 2.60 -9.62
N ARG A 55 -26.57 2.75 -8.60
CA ARG A 55 -27.12 4.07 -8.22
C ARG A 55 -26.04 5.07 -7.82
N MET A 56 -25.01 4.65 -7.08
CA MET A 56 -23.87 5.51 -6.72
C MET A 56 -23.08 5.95 -7.96
N GLY A 57 -22.85 5.03 -8.90
CA GLY A 57 -22.21 5.32 -10.18
C GLY A 57 -22.98 6.34 -11.02
N GLU A 58 -24.29 6.14 -11.15
CA GLU A 58 -25.19 7.06 -11.88
C GLU A 58 -25.22 8.47 -11.28
N VAL A 59 -25.31 8.55 -9.94
CA VAL A 59 -25.26 9.83 -9.22
C VAL A 59 -23.91 10.51 -9.43
N ALA A 60 -22.81 9.76 -9.36
CA ALA A 60 -21.47 10.30 -9.56
C ALA A 60 -21.28 10.85 -10.99
N VAL A 61 -21.71 10.11 -12.02
CA VAL A 61 -21.68 10.57 -13.42
C VAL A 61 -22.56 11.80 -13.61
N THR A 62 -23.77 11.81 -13.04
CA THR A 62 -24.71 12.93 -13.15
C THR A 62 -24.12 14.21 -12.55
N ALA A 63 -23.54 14.11 -11.35
CA ALA A 63 -22.85 15.21 -10.69
C ALA A 63 -21.68 15.73 -11.52
N ALA A 64 -20.81 14.85 -12.01
CA ALA A 64 -19.66 15.23 -12.84
C ALA A 64 -20.09 15.89 -14.17
N LYS A 65 -21.14 15.38 -14.83
CA LYS A 65 -21.70 16.00 -16.05
C LYS A 65 -22.24 17.41 -15.79
N SER A 66 -22.91 17.63 -14.66
CA SER A 66 -23.51 18.93 -14.32
C SER A 66 -22.51 20.08 -14.21
N ILE A 67 -21.24 19.75 -13.96
CA ILE A 67 -20.13 20.72 -13.84
C ILE A 67 -19.17 20.67 -15.02
N ASN A 68 -19.52 19.93 -16.09
CA ASN A 68 -18.64 19.68 -17.24
C ASN A 68 -17.24 19.21 -16.82
N TYR A 69 -17.20 18.22 -15.92
CA TYR A 69 -15.94 17.77 -15.31
C TYR A 69 -14.98 17.18 -16.35
N GLU A 70 -13.70 17.53 -16.25
CA GLU A 70 -12.63 17.07 -17.13
C GLU A 70 -11.52 16.37 -16.32
N GLY A 71 -11.01 15.25 -16.84
CA GLY A 71 -9.95 14.47 -16.23
C GLY A 71 -10.45 13.47 -15.18
N ALA A 72 -9.53 12.99 -14.34
CA ALA A 72 -9.84 12.06 -13.25
C ALA A 72 -10.39 12.81 -12.04
N GLY A 73 -11.46 12.28 -11.43
CA GLY A 73 -12.03 12.80 -10.20
C GLY A 73 -12.56 11.68 -9.32
N THR A 74 -12.81 11.99 -8.05
CA THR A 74 -13.43 11.03 -7.13
C THR A 74 -14.52 11.71 -6.34
N ILE A 75 -15.69 11.08 -6.27
CA ILE A 75 -16.82 11.54 -5.46
C ILE A 75 -16.92 10.65 -4.23
N GLU A 76 -16.77 11.25 -3.05
CA GLU A 76 -16.76 10.55 -1.77
C GLU A 76 -18.15 10.55 -1.12
N PHE A 77 -18.51 9.42 -0.54
CA PHE A 77 -19.78 9.18 0.13
C PHE A 77 -19.56 8.56 1.52
N ILE A 78 -20.40 8.93 2.49
CA ILE A 78 -20.65 8.05 3.64
C ILE A 78 -21.78 7.11 3.28
N PHE A 79 -21.51 5.82 3.43
CA PHE A 79 -22.48 4.75 3.30
C PHE A 79 -22.86 4.21 4.68
N ASP A 80 -24.16 4.12 4.97
CA ASP A 80 -24.67 3.47 6.18
C ASP A 80 -24.85 1.97 5.90
N ASN A 81 -24.02 1.14 6.54
CA ASN A 81 -24.03 -0.29 6.30
C ASN A 81 -25.35 -0.98 6.75
N ASN A 82 -26.17 -0.34 7.59
CA ASN A 82 -27.44 -0.88 8.05
C ASN A 82 -28.57 -0.54 7.08
N THR A 83 -28.76 0.75 6.79
CA THR A 83 -29.88 1.21 5.94
C THR A 83 -29.60 1.06 4.46
N LYS A 84 -28.31 0.88 4.08
CA LYS A 84 -27.83 0.87 2.69
C LYS A 84 -28.05 2.21 1.97
N GLU A 85 -28.28 3.28 2.74
CA GLU A 85 -28.30 4.66 2.24
C GLU A 85 -26.88 5.20 2.09
N PHE A 86 -26.66 6.06 1.10
CA PHE A 86 -25.40 6.76 0.91
C PHE A 86 -25.64 8.27 0.81
N PHE A 87 -24.67 9.04 1.30
CA PHE A 87 -24.74 10.49 1.38
C PHE A 87 -23.45 11.08 0.84
N PHE A 88 -23.56 12.03 -0.08
CA PHE A 88 -22.42 12.76 -0.63
C PHE A 88 -21.67 13.50 0.49
N MET A 89 -20.34 13.46 0.44
CA MET A 89 -19.47 14.23 1.31
C MET A 89 -18.77 15.34 0.54
N GLU A 90 -17.91 14.95 -0.39
CA GLU A 90 -17.04 15.85 -1.13
C GLU A 90 -16.67 15.26 -2.49
N MET A 91 -16.06 16.10 -3.33
CA MET A 91 -15.47 15.68 -4.58
C MET A 91 -14.00 16.08 -4.58
N ASN A 92 -13.12 15.11 -4.80
CA ASN A 92 -11.71 15.30 -5.01
C ASN A 92 -11.44 15.48 -6.51
N THR A 93 -11.05 16.70 -6.90
CA THR A 93 -10.87 17.08 -8.32
C THR A 93 -9.48 16.73 -8.87
N ARG A 94 -9.00 15.54 -8.54
CA ARG A 94 -7.66 15.03 -8.88
C ARG A 94 -7.64 13.51 -8.84
N LEU A 95 -6.59 12.92 -9.38
CA LEU A 95 -6.27 11.51 -9.16
C LEU A 95 -5.99 11.27 -7.67
N GLN A 96 -6.54 10.19 -7.13
CA GLN A 96 -6.33 9.79 -5.74
C GLN A 96 -5.18 8.79 -5.58
N VAL A 97 -4.69 8.62 -4.36
CA VAL A 97 -3.52 7.77 -4.07
C VAL A 97 -3.84 6.31 -4.41
N GLU A 98 -5.06 5.92 -4.06
CA GLU A 98 -5.71 4.61 -4.15
C GLU A 98 -6.31 4.29 -5.52
N HIS A 99 -6.06 5.11 -6.55
CA HIS A 99 -6.46 4.79 -7.92
C HIS A 99 -5.98 3.40 -8.42
N PRO A 100 -4.84 2.82 -7.99
CA PRO A 100 -4.40 1.53 -8.50
C PRO A 100 -5.38 0.39 -8.21
N VAL A 101 -6.16 0.41 -7.13
CA VAL A 101 -7.14 -0.67 -6.92
C VAL A 101 -8.22 -0.65 -8.00
N THR A 102 -8.61 0.53 -8.50
CA THR A 102 -9.52 0.68 -9.65
C THR A 102 -8.85 0.19 -10.94
N GLU A 103 -7.59 0.55 -11.18
CA GLU A 103 -6.84 0.09 -12.36
C GLU A 103 -6.72 -1.45 -12.38
N MET A 104 -6.42 -2.06 -11.24
CA MET A 104 -6.21 -3.51 -11.13
C MET A 104 -7.48 -4.31 -11.41
N VAL A 105 -8.67 -3.79 -11.09
CA VAL A 105 -9.94 -4.50 -11.34
C VAL A 105 -10.59 -4.14 -12.67
N THR A 106 -10.27 -2.98 -13.26
CA THR A 106 -10.86 -2.56 -14.55
C THR A 106 -9.94 -2.77 -15.75
N GLY A 107 -8.63 -2.79 -15.53
CA GLY A 107 -7.62 -2.91 -16.58
C GLY A 107 -7.26 -1.60 -17.30
N TYR A 108 -7.85 -0.47 -16.89
CA TYR A 108 -7.55 0.84 -17.47
C TYR A 108 -6.44 1.56 -16.70
N ASP A 109 -5.50 2.17 -17.43
CA ASP A 109 -4.46 3.05 -16.88
C ASP A 109 -5.02 4.48 -16.81
N LEU A 110 -5.28 4.94 -15.59
CA LEU A 110 -5.93 6.22 -15.34
C LEU A 110 -4.97 7.39 -15.56
N VAL A 111 -3.68 7.21 -15.33
CA VAL A 111 -2.66 8.25 -15.56
C VAL A 111 -2.49 8.47 -17.07
N ALA A 112 -2.43 7.40 -17.85
CA ALA A 112 -2.37 7.47 -19.30
C ALA A 112 -3.63 8.13 -19.89
N GLU A 113 -4.82 7.76 -19.39
CA GLU A 113 -6.08 8.40 -19.78
C GLU A 113 -6.07 9.89 -19.45
N GLN A 114 -5.53 10.31 -18.30
CA GLN A 114 -5.45 11.72 -17.92
C GLN A 114 -4.62 12.51 -18.92
N ILE A 115 -3.48 11.96 -19.36
CA ILE A 115 -2.60 12.60 -20.33
C ILE A 115 -3.33 12.74 -21.69
N ARG A 116 -4.03 11.70 -22.13
CA ARG A 116 -4.80 11.73 -23.39
C ARG A 116 -5.94 12.74 -23.37
N VAL A 117 -6.75 12.74 -22.31
CA VAL A 117 -7.83 13.72 -22.13
C VAL A 117 -7.29 15.14 -22.06
N ALA A 118 -6.19 15.37 -21.34
CA ALA A 118 -5.55 16.68 -21.26
C ALA A 118 -5.04 17.16 -22.63
N ALA A 119 -4.64 16.24 -23.52
CA ALA A 119 -4.29 16.51 -24.91
C ALA A 119 -5.50 16.80 -25.82
N GLY A 120 -6.72 16.73 -25.29
CA GLY A 120 -7.97 17.00 -26.01
C GLY A 120 -8.56 15.79 -26.72
N GLU A 121 -8.02 14.59 -26.51
CA GLU A 121 -8.62 13.36 -27.01
C GLU A 121 -9.92 13.01 -26.26
N PRO A 122 -10.88 12.35 -26.92
CA PRO A 122 -12.03 11.76 -26.23
C PRO A 122 -11.59 10.59 -25.33
N LEU A 123 -12.46 10.25 -24.36
CA LEU A 123 -12.27 9.05 -23.54
C LEU A 123 -12.07 7.80 -24.42
N SER A 124 -11.13 6.92 -24.04
CA SER A 124 -10.84 5.71 -24.84
C SER A 124 -11.84 4.59 -24.68
N PHE A 125 -12.79 4.73 -23.74
CA PHE A 125 -13.76 3.72 -23.38
C PHE A 125 -15.10 4.38 -23.02
N GLN A 126 -16.17 3.62 -23.23
CA GLN A 126 -17.53 3.99 -22.85
C GLN A 126 -17.95 3.23 -21.59
N GLN A 127 -19.06 3.65 -20.97
CA GLN A 127 -19.53 3.05 -19.71
C GLN A 127 -19.77 1.53 -19.83
N GLU A 128 -20.27 1.08 -20.98
CA GLU A 128 -20.54 -0.33 -21.29
C GLU A 128 -19.28 -1.20 -21.47
N ASP A 129 -18.13 -0.59 -21.77
CA ASP A 129 -16.85 -1.30 -21.92
C ASP A 129 -16.19 -1.60 -20.56
N ILE A 130 -16.60 -0.89 -19.51
CA ILE A 130 -15.96 -0.97 -18.20
C ILE A 130 -16.53 -2.16 -17.43
N GLN A 131 -15.69 -3.16 -17.21
CA GLN A 131 -16.01 -4.33 -16.40
C GLN A 131 -15.08 -4.41 -15.20
N GLN A 132 -15.64 -4.69 -14.03
CA GLN A 132 -14.87 -4.97 -12.84
C GLN A 132 -14.62 -6.49 -12.73
N LYS A 133 -13.35 -6.90 -12.68
CA LYS A 133 -12.94 -8.30 -12.59
C LYS A 133 -12.07 -8.53 -11.37
N GLY A 134 -12.45 -9.51 -10.57
CA GLY A 134 -11.73 -9.88 -9.34
C GLY A 134 -11.85 -8.81 -8.25
N HIS A 135 -10.84 -8.76 -7.40
CA HIS A 135 -10.77 -7.90 -6.23
C HIS A 135 -9.35 -7.38 -6.06
N ALA A 136 -9.20 -6.08 -5.77
CA ALA A 136 -7.92 -5.48 -5.49
C ALA A 136 -7.92 -4.81 -4.11
N ILE A 137 -6.78 -4.88 -3.44
CA ILE A 137 -6.55 -4.24 -2.14
C ILE A 137 -5.19 -3.54 -2.20
N GLU A 138 -5.15 -2.29 -1.76
CA GLU A 138 -3.95 -1.48 -1.58
C GLU A 138 -3.65 -1.29 -0.09
N LEU A 139 -2.37 -1.37 0.27
CA LEU A 139 -1.85 -1.05 1.60
C LEU A 139 -0.88 0.12 1.49
N ARG A 140 -1.11 1.18 2.27
CA ARG A 140 -0.16 2.30 2.40
C ARG A 140 0.94 1.95 3.39
N ILE A 141 2.13 1.63 2.87
CA ILE A 141 3.31 1.38 3.70
C ILE A 141 3.94 2.73 4.04
N CYS A 142 3.96 3.06 5.34
CA CYS A 142 4.47 4.33 5.85
C CYS A 142 5.67 4.12 6.79
N ALA A 143 6.62 5.07 6.75
CA ALA A 143 7.71 5.21 7.68
C ALA A 143 7.19 5.77 9.02
N GLU A 144 6.49 4.93 9.77
CA GLU A 144 5.86 5.25 11.05
C GLU A 144 6.15 4.16 12.08
N ASP A 145 6.25 4.55 13.34
CA ASP A 145 6.24 3.59 14.44
C ASP A 145 4.86 2.95 14.50
N PRO A 146 4.73 1.63 14.34
CA PRO A 146 3.40 1.05 14.31
C PRO A 146 2.68 1.25 15.65
N SER A 147 3.37 1.19 16.80
CA SER A 147 2.83 1.30 18.17
C SER A 147 2.26 2.67 18.52
N THR A 148 2.94 3.74 18.09
CA THR A 148 2.57 5.12 18.41
C THR A 148 2.00 5.88 17.21
N PHE A 149 2.21 5.33 16.00
CA PHE A 149 1.95 5.93 14.71
C PHE A 149 2.62 7.29 14.52
N ALA A 150 3.71 7.53 15.26
CA ALA A 150 4.54 8.69 15.03
C ALA A 150 5.39 8.45 13.78
N PRO A 151 5.61 9.49 12.94
CA PRO A 151 6.57 9.39 11.85
C PRO A 151 7.94 8.90 12.37
N ALA A 152 8.52 7.95 11.64
CA ALA A 152 9.81 7.33 11.92
C ALA A 152 10.75 7.47 10.71
N PRO A 153 11.08 8.73 10.32
CA PRO A 153 12.00 9.01 9.22
C PRO A 153 13.41 8.49 9.51
N GLY A 154 14.21 8.35 8.46
CA GLY A 154 15.59 7.90 8.58
C GLY A 154 16.07 7.13 7.35
N LYS A 155 17.29 6.58 7.47
CA LYS A 155 17.96 5.91 6.37
C LYS A 155 17.51 4.45 6.22
N ILE A 156 16.96 4.14 5.06
CA ILE A 156 16.64 2.77 4.65
C ILE A 156 17.94 2.01 4.45
N ARG A 157 18.15 0.94 5.22
CA ARG A 157 19.34 0.08 5.10
C ARG A 157 19.14 -1.03 4.10
N THR A 158 18.00 -1.69 4.17
CA THR A 158 17.58 -2.74 3.23
C THR A 158 16.13 -2.49 2.87
N CYS A 159 15.82 -2.57 1.58
CA CYS A 159 14.47 -2.53 1.05
C CYS A 159 14.37 -3.58 -0.05
N ARG A 160 13.49 -4.56 0.15
CA ARG A 160 13.11 -5.53 -0.86
C ARG A 160 11.60 -5.61 -0.90
N HIS A 161 11.04 -5.13 -1.99
CA HIS A 161 9.62 -5.20 -2.29
C HIS A 161 9.21 -6.65 -2.57
N PRO A 162 8.00 -7.07 -2.16
CA PRO A 162 7.43 -8.33 -2.60
C PRO A 162 7.21 -8.29 -4.11
N GLN A 163 7.31 -9.46 -4.73
CA GLN A 163 7.16 -9.62 -6.18
C GLN A 163 6.21 -10.80 -6.46
N GLY A 164 5.95 -11.05 -7.75
CA GLY A 164 5.19 -12.19 -8.22
C GLY A 164 3.88 -11.79 -8.91
N PRO A 165 3.11 -12.78 -9.40
CA PRO A 165 1.87 -12.53 -10.13
C PRO A 165 0.90 -11.69 -9.30
N PHE A 166 0.29 -10.69 -9.96
CA PHE A 166 -0.77 -9.85 -9.39
C PHE A 166 -0.35 -9.02 -8.17
N ILE A 167 0.95 -8.76 -8.03
CA ILE A 167 1.53 -7.85 -7.04
C ILE A 167 2.12 -6.65 -7.78
N ARG A 168 1.65 -5.47 -7.39
CA ARG A 168 2.15 -4.19 -7.87
C ARG A 168 2.68 -3.40 -6.67
N CYS A 169 3.84 -2.80 -6.84
CA CYS A 169 4.44 -1.91 -5.84
C CYS A 169 4.74 -0.57 -6.49
N ASP A 170 4.01 0.46 -6.10
CA ASP A 170 4.33 1.84 -6.47
C ASP A 170 5.18 2.41 -5.34
N SER A 171 6.48 2.59 -5.58
CA SER A 171 7.45 2.91 -4.53
C SER A 171 8.55 3.83 -5.02
N TYR A 172 8.99 4.73 -4.14
CA TYR A 172 10.25 5.47 -4.29
C TYR A 172 11.34 4.96 -3.32
N ALA A 173 11.05 3.95 -2.51
CA ALA A 173 11.95 3.45 -1.48
C ALA A 173 13.02 2.50 -2.05
N TYR A 174 14.29 2.78 -1.76
CA TYR A 174 15.43 1.95 -2.13
C TYR A 174 16.52 1.95 -1.03
N PRO A 175 17.40 0.92 -0.97
CA PRO A 175 18.50 0.89 -0.01
C PRO A 175 19.40 2.13 -0.13
N GLY A 176 19.63 2.81 0.99
CA GLY A 176 20.41 4.04 1.06
C GLY A 176 19.59 5.33 1.02
N TYR A 177 18.32 5.26 0.61
CA TYR A 177 17.42 6.41 0.64
C TYR A 177 17.17 6.89 2.09
N GLU A 178 17.13 8.19 2.29
CA GLU A 178 16.83 8.82 3.57
C GLU A 178 15.42 9.41 3.51
N VAL A 179 14.50 8.82 4.28
CA VAL A 179 13.14 9.32 4.37
C VAL A 179 13.15 10.65 5.12
N PRO A 180 12.78 11.76 4.48
CA PRO A 180 12.81 13.09 5.08
C PRO A 180 11.68 13.27 6.11
N ILE A 181 11.87 14.21 7.04
CA ILE A 181 10.85 14.56 8.05
C ILE A 181 9.76 15.51 7.52
N TYR A 182 9.99 16.11 6.35
CA TYR A 182 9.22 17.25 5.84
C TYR A 182 8.01 16.87 5.00
N TYR A 183 7.88 15.59 4.63
CA TYR A 183 6.86 15.10 3.72
C TYR A 183 6.02 13.99 4.35
N ASP A 184 4.98 13.57 3.65
CA ASP A 184 4.15 12.44 4.05
C ASP A 184 5.01 11.18 4.26
N PRO A 185 4.77 10.40 5.33
CA PRO A 185 5.59 9.24 5.65
C PRO A 185 5.35 8.03 4.74
N MET A 186 4.37 8.06 3.82
CA MET A 186 4.12 6.96 2.89
C MET A 186 5.31 6.75 1.96
N ILE A 187 5.85 5.53 1.96
CA ILE A 187 7.04 5.15 1.20
C ILE A 187 6.73 4.17 0.05
N THR A 188 5.64 3.41 0.15
CA THR A 188 5.27 2.40 -0.84
C THR A 188 3.77 2.14 -0.77
N LYS A 189 3.13 2.02 -1.92
CA LYS A 189 1.80 1.43 -2.04
C LYS A 189 1.99 -0.03 -2.45
N LEU A 190 1.53 -0.96 -1.61
CA LEU A 190 1.52 -2.38 -1.93
C LEU A 190 0.13 -2.75 -2.42
N ILE A 191 0.00 -3.06 -3.70
CA ILE A 191 -1.27 -3.35 -4.34
C ILE A 191 -1.29 -4.81 -4.75
N CYS A 192 -2.40 -5.48 -4.47
CA CYS A 192 -2.61 -6.87 -4.80
C CYS A 192 -3.93 -7.04 -5.52
N TRP A 193 -4.00 -8.01 -6.43
CA TRP A 193 -5.24 -8.46 -7.05
C TRP A 193 -5.46 -9.96 -6.85
N GLY A 194 -6.73 -10.35 -6.72
CA GLY A 194 -7.22 -11.73 -6.61
C GLY A 194 -8.44 -11.95 -7.49
N ALA A 195 -8.73 -13.20 -7.88
CA ALA A 195 -9.98 -13.51 -8.59
C ALA A 195 -11.20 -13.33 -7.65
N ASN A 196 -10.96 -13.39 -6.34
CA ASN A 196 -11.89 -12.99 -5.29
C ASN A 196 -11.13 -12.33 -4.13
N ARG A 197 -11.88 -11.75 -3.18
CA ARG A 197 -11.30 -11.05 -2.03
C ARG A 197 -10.43 -11.93 -1.13
N GLU A 198 -10.83 -13.19 -0.92
CA GLU A 198 -10.08 -14.14 -0.08
C GLU A 198 -8.69 -14.43 -0.67
N GLU A 199 -8.63 -14.71 -1.97
CA GLU A 199 -7.38 -14.93 -2.69
C GLU A 199 -6.48 -13.68 -2.68
N CYS A 200 -7.09 -12.49 -2.81
CA CYS A 200 -6.36 -11.22 -2.70
C CYS A 200 -5.74 -11.05 -1.30
N ILE A 201 -6.51 -11.35 -0.24
CA ILE A 201 -6.04 -11.30 1.14
C ILE A 201 -4.89 -12.29 1.37
N ASP A 202 -4.98 -13.52 0.86
CA ASP A 202 -3.93 -14.52 1.02
C ASP A 202 -2.63 -14.14 0.29
N ARG A 203 -2.75 -13.57 -0.91
CA ARG A 203 -1.59 -13.00 -1.63
C ARG A 203 -0.96 -11.84 -0.87
N ILE A 204 -1.75 -10.99 -0.22
CA ILE A 204 -1.26 -9.91 0.65
C ILE A 204 -0.53 -10.47 1.87
N LYS A 205 -1.09 -11.49 2.54
CA LYS A 205 -0.43 -12.14 3.69
C LYS A 205 0.98 -12.59 3.33
N ARG A 206 1.14 -13.22 2.16
CA ARG A 206 2.46 -13.62 1.65
C ARG A 206 3.32 -12.41 1.24
N ALA A 207 2.75 -11.40 0.56
CA ALA A 207 3.49 -10.19 0.17
C ALA A 207 4.11 -9.48 1.39
N LEU A 208 3.34 -9.30 2.46
CA LEU A 208 3.82 -8.68 3.69
C LEU A 208 4.83 -9.55 4.43
N ALA A 209 4.78 -10.88 4.30
CA ALA A 209 5.78 -11.78 4.87
C ALA A 209 7.13 -11.65 4.16
N GLU A 210 7.12 -11.39 2.85
CA GLU A 210 8.32 -11.23 2.01
C GLU A 210 8.89 -9.80 2.02
N PHE A 211 8.08 -8.80 2.39
CA PHE A 211 8.49 -7.40 2.43
C PHE A 211 9.60 -7.19 3.47
N MET A 212 10.81 -6.91 3.00
CA MET A 212 11.94 -6.56 3.88
C MET A 212 12.19 -5.07 3.84
N LEU A 213 12.02 -4.41 4.98
CA LEU A 213 12.34 -3.00 5.17
C LEU A 213 13.05 -2.83 6.51
N THR A 214 14.28 -2.32 6.49
CA THR A 214 15.10 -2.14 7.69
C THR A 214 15.77 -0.77 7.68
N GLY A 215 16.16 -0.29 8.87
CA GLY A 215 16.76 1.04 9.06
C GLY A 215 15.76 2.11 9.55
N ILE A 216 14.47 1.88 9.31
CA ILE A 216 13.35 2.70 9.79
C ILE A 216 12.25 1.80 10.36
N LYS A 217 11.37 2.35 11.21
CA LYS A 217 10.13 1.67 11.58
C LYS A 217 9.10 1.85 10.47
N SER A 218 8.17 0.90 10.38
CA SER A 218 7.06 1.00 9.44
C SER A 218 5.78 0.39 10.00
N ASN A 219 4.65 0.76 9.40
CA ASN A 219 3.33 0.22 9.70
C ASN A 219 3.07 -1.18 9.10
N ILE A 220 4.07 -1.89 8.54
CA ILE A 220 3.90 -3.24 7.97
C ILE A 220 3.29 -4.23 8.97
N VAL A 221 3.71 -4.15 10.24
CA VAL A 221 3.17 -5.05 11.29
C VAL A 221 1.71 -4.73 11.61
N LEU A 222 1.31 -3.46 11.54
CA LEU A 222 -0.09 -3.07 11.69
C LEU A 222 -0.94 -3.71 10.57
N HIS A 223 -0.51 -3.57 9.32
CA HIS A 223 -1.18 -4.19 8.17
C HIS A 223 -1.32 -5.71 8.31
N LYS A 224 -0.25 -6.39 8.77
CA LYS A 224 -0.26 -7.84 9.05
C LYS A 224 -1.34 -8.24 10.05
N ASN A 225 -1.63 -7.40 11.03
CA ASN A 225 -2.67 -7.67 12.02
C ASN A 225 -4.06 -7.34 11.48
N ILE A 226 -4.22 -6.22 10.77
CA ILE A 226 -5.50 -5.82 10.16
C ILE A 226 -6.01 -6.90 9.21
N ILE A 227 -5.19 -7.37 8.26
CA ILE A 227 -5.62 -8.36 7.26
C ILE A 227 -6.00 -9.73 7.83
N ARG A 228 -5.58 -10.01 9.08
CA ARG A 228 -5.91 -11.25 9.80
C ARG A 228 -7.08 -11.07 10.76
N HIS A 229 -7.53 -9.83 10.95
CA HIS A 229 -8.58 -9.52 11.90
C HIS A 229 -9.94 -10.03 11.38
N PRO A 230 -10.75 -10.73 12.20
CA PRO A 230 -12.04 -11.27 11.76
C PRO A 230 -12.95 -10.20 11.10
N ALA A 231 -13.06 -9.03 11.72
CA ALA A 231 -13.87 -7.93 11.19
C ALA A 231 -13.40 -7.40 9.81
N PHE A 232 -12.10 -7.55 9.48
CA PHE A 232 -11.60 -7.22 8.15
C PHE A 232 -11.94 -8.32 7.14
N ILE A 233 -11.80 -9.58 7.55
CA ILE A 233 -12.07 -10.76 6.71
C ILE A 233 -13.55 -10.82 6.32
N ASP A 234 -14.46 -10.59 7.26
CA ASP A 234 -15.91 -10.64 7.02
C ASP A 234 -16.50 -9.31 6.48
N GLY A 235 -15.71 -8.23 6.43
CA GLY A 235 -16.15 -6.93 5.93
C GLY A 235 -16.99 -6.09 6.91
N SER A 236 -17.14 -6.51 8.17
CA SER A 236 -17.95 -5.81 9.18
C SER A 236 -17.29 -4.54 9.76
N TYR A 237 -16.02 -4.30 9.45
CA TYR A 237 -15.26 -3.12 9.90
C TYR A 237 -15.94 -1.79 9.51
N THR A 238 -15.70 -0.71 10.25
CA THR A 238 -16.23 0.64 9.94
C THR A 238 -15.11 1.67 9.90
N THR A 239 -15.41 2.94 9.64
CA THR A 239 -14.41 4.03 9.73
C THR A 239 -13.76 4.18 11.10
N GLN A 240 -14.34 3.56 12.14
CA GLN A 240 -13.84 3.56 13.52
C GLN A 240 -13.00 2.31 13.85
N PHE A 241 -12.82 1.40 12.89
CA PHE A 241 -12.21 0.09 13.12
C PHE A 241 -10.81 0.17 13.71
N VAL A 242 -9.91 0.95 13.08
CA VAL A 242 -8.53 1.09 13.54
C VAL A 242 -8.47 1.76 14.92
N ASP A 243 -9.28 2.79 15.12
CA ASP A 243 -9.34 3.50 16.40
C ASP A 243 -9.88 2.61 17.54
N LYS A 244 -10.79 1.66 17.26
CA LYS A 244 -11.35 0.74 18.27
C LYS A 244 -10.45 -0.46 18.58
N GLU A 245 -9.94 -1.11 17.54
CA GLU A 245 -9.24 -2.41 17.69
C GLU A 245 -7.72 -2.25 17.85
N PHE A 246 -7.16 -1.16 17.32
CA PHE A 246 -5.71 -0.95 17.23
C PHE A 246 -5.24 0.32 17.95
N THR A 247 -5.98 0.82 18.94
CA THR A 247 -5.46 1.87 19.84
C THR A 247 -5.51 1.45 21.31
N GLY A 248 -4.62 2.01 22.13
CA GLY A 248 -4.54 1.73 23.57
C GLY A 248 -3.61 0.57 23.98
N LYS A 249 -3.85 -0.04 25.15
CA LYS A 249 -2.95 -1.05 25.75
C LYS A 249 -2.84 -2.34 24.93
N LYS A 250 -3.96 -2.83 24.37
CA LYS A 250 -4.01 -4.02 23.48
C LYS A 250 -3.05 -3.89 22.28
N HIS A 251 -2.85 -2.65 21.82
CA HIS A 251 -1.97 -2.36 20.69
C HIS A 251 -0.49 -2.69 21.00
N ARG A 252 0.02 -2.39 22.20
CA ARG A 252 1.44 -2.64 22.53
C ARG A 252 1.79 -4.13 22.51
N GLU A 253 0.89 -4.98 22.96
CA GLU A 253 1.09 -6.44 23.00
C GLU A 253 1.23 -7.04 21.59
N LEU A 254 0.51 -6.50 20.59
CA LEU A 254 0.58 -6.91 19.19
C LEU A 254 1.95 -6.70 18.52
N PHE A 255 2.75 -5.74 19.01
CA PHE A 255 4.11 -5.45 18.49
C PHE A 255 5.22 -5.99 19.38
N MET A 256 4.88 -6.55 20.55
CA MET A 256 5.84 -7.21 21.45
C MET A 256 5.97 -8.70 21.18
N PHE A 257 5.07 -9.30 20.40
CA PHE A 257 5.19 -10.71 20.03
C PHE A 257 6.34 -10.90 19.05
N ILE A 258 7.51 -11.20 19.61
CA ILE A 258 8.61 -11.83 18.89
C ILE A 258 8.54 -13.29 19.28
N ASP A 259 8.34 -14.19 18.31
CA ASP A 259 8.52 -15.61 18.57
C ASP A 259 9.94 -15.81 19.14
N GLU A 260 10.02 -16.26 20.40
CA GLU A 260 11.30 -16.36 21.12
C GLU A 260 12.30 -17.21 20.34
N ASN A 261 11.85 -18.25 19.64
CA ASN A 261 12.73 -19.09 18.83
C ASN A 261 13.29 -18.30 17.65
N VAL A 262 12.46 -17.51 16.97
CA VAL A 262 12.91 -16.67 15.86
C VAL A 262 13.88 -15.59 16.34
N PHE A 263 13.62 -14.99 17.51
CA PHE A 263 14.54 -14.02 18.12
C PHE A 263 15.89 -14.67 18.45
N LEU A 264 15.87 -15.83 19.11
CA LEU A 264 17.07 -16.56 19.49
C LEU A 264 17.86 -17.03 18.27
N ILE A 265 17.18 -17.53 17.23
CA ILE A 265 17.82 -17.92 15.97
C ILE A 265 18.44 -16.70 15.28
N ALA A 266 17.70 -15.59 15.15
CA ALA A 266 18.22 -14.37 14.55
C ALA A 266 19.42 -13.81 15.33
N GLY A 267 19.33 -13.80 16.66
CA GLY A 267 20.42 -13.42 17.56
C GLY A 267 21.64 -14.32 17.41
N ALA A 268 21.45 -15.64 17.32
CA ALA A 268 22.52 -16.60 17.11
C ALA A 268 23.20 -16.43 15.74
N ILE A 269 22.42 -16.19 14.67
CA ILE A 269 22.95 -15.91 13.33
C ILE A 269 23.77 -14.62 13.32
N GLU A 270 23.29 -13.56 13.96
CA GLU A 270 24.01 -12.28 14.05
C GLU A 270 25.29 -12.41 14.90
N ALA A 271 25.23 -13.13 16.02
CA ALA A 271 26.40 -13.46 16.84
C ALA A 271 27.44 -14.26 16.03
N TYR A 272 27.01 -15.24 15.24
CA TYR A 272 27.89 -16.01 14.37
C TYR A 272 28.51 -15.16 13.25
N LYS A 273 27.72 -14.31 12.57
CA LYS A 273 28.20 -13.42 11.51
C LYS A 273 29.14 -12.33 12.02
N SER A 274 28.89 -11.79 13.21
CA SER A 274 29.79 -10.84 13.86
C SER A 274 31.10 -11.50 14.31
N GLN A 275 31.07 -12.76 14.75
CA GLN A 275 32.27 -13.56 14.98
C GLN A 275 33.03 -13.92 13.70
N SER A 276 32.35 -14.15 12.58
CA SER A 276 32.99 -14.47 11.29
C SER A 276 33.54 -13.22 10.59
N ARG A 277 33.02 -12.02 10.90
CA ARG A 277 33.66 -10.72 10.63
C ARG A 277 34.88 -10.46 11.52
N LYS A 278 35.65 -11.49 11.88
CA LYS A 278 37.01 -11.32 12.38
C LYS A 278 37.87 -10.74 11.25
N ASP A 279 38.00 -9.43 11.32
CA ASP A 279 39.06 -8.57 10.78
C ASP A 279 40.20 -9.31 10.03
N PHE A 280 40.00 -9.53 8.73
CA PHE A 280 41.04 -10.04 7.84
C PHE A 280 42.18 -9.02 7.64
N SER A 281 42.05 -7.78 8.14
CA SER A 281 43.15 -6.80 8.12
C SER A 281 44.35 -7.21 8.97
N LYS A 282 44.16 -8.14 9.92
CA LYS A 282 45.23 -8.75 10.72
C LYS A 282 45.81 -10.04 10.15
N ILE A 283 45.26 -10.56 9.04
CA ILE A 283 45.98 -11.60 8.30
C ILE A 283 47.09 -10.88 7.54
N ASN A 284 48.24 -10.81 8.19
CA ASN A 284 49.49 -10.44 7.57
C ASN A 284 49.84 -11.55 6.56
N LEU A 285 49.16 -11.53 5.40
CA LEU A 285 49.61 -12.20 4.19
C LEU A 285 50.88 -11.46 3.79
N ALA A 286 52.00 -11.84 4.41
CA ALA A 286 53.31 -11.58 3.84
C ALA A 286 53.20 -12.00 2.38
N SER A 287 53.22 -11.01 1.48
CA SER A 287 53.04 -11.25 0.06
C SER A 287 54.06 -12.30 -0.35
N ARG A 288 53.59 -13.46 -0.83
CA ARG A 288 54.47 -14.53 -1.33
C ARG A 288 55.48 -13.97 -2.34
N TRP A 289 55.10 -12.94 -3.11
CA TRP A 289 55.99 -12.21 -4.01
C TRP A 289 57.19 -11.54 -3.31
N LYS A 290 57.01 -10.94 -2.13
CA LYS A 290 58.11 -10.36 -1.34
C LYS A 290 59.04 -11.43 -0.79
N GLU A 291 58.50 -12.59 -0.45
CA GLU A 291 59.26 -13.73 0.06
C GLU A 291 60.06 -14.39 -1.06
N THR A 292 59.43 -14.64 -2.22
CA THR A 292 60.11 -15.16 -3.42
C THR A 292 61.18 -14.20 -3.93
N GLY A 293 60.90 -12.88 -3.94
CA GLY A 293 61.89 -11.87 -4.34
C GLY A 293 63.12 -11.83 -3.43
N ARG A 294 62.95 -12.03 -2.10
CA ARG A 294 64.09 -12.15 -1.16
C ARG A 294 64.91 -13.41 -1.38
N VAL A 295 64.24 -14.55 -1.63
CA VAL A 295 64.94 -15.82 -1.93
C VAL A 295 65.72 -15.72 -3.23
N GLN A 296 65.19 -15.02 -4.23
CA GLN A 296 65.86 -14.82 -5.52
C GLN A 296 67.09 -13.90 -5.38
N GLN A 297 66.96 -12.78 -4.65
CA GLN A 297 68.11 -11.91 -4.33
C GLN A 297 69.22 -12.61 -3.52
N LEU A 298 68.88 -13.60 -2.70
CA LEU A 298 69.85 -14.40 -1.95
C LEU A 298 70.54 -15.44 -2.84
N ARG A 299 69.87 -15.94 -3.89
CA ARG A 299 70.46 -16.87 -4.86
C ARG A 299 71.41 -16.19 -5.85
N ASP A 300 71.15 -14.94 -6.20
CA ASP A 300 72.00 -14.16 -7.12
C ASP A 300 73.28 -13.59 -6.44
N ARG A 301 73.55 -13.97 -5.18
CA ARG A 301 74.72 -13.55 -4.39
C ARG A 301 75.71 -14.69 -4.07
N ILE A 302 75.54 -15.87 -4.68
CA ILE A 302 76.47 -17.00 -4.66
C ILE A 302 76.99 -17.20 -6.08
#